data_AF-A0A7S3BZ18-F1
#
_entry.id   AF-A0A7S3BZ18-F1
#
_cell.length_a   1.000
_cell.length_b   1.000
_cell.length_c   1.000
_cell.angle_alpha   90.00
_cell.angle_beta   90.00
_cell.angle_gamma   90.00
#
_symmetry.space_group_name_H-M   'P 1'
#
loop_
_entity.id
_entity.type
_entity.pdbx_description
1 polymer ?
#
loop_
_entity_poly.entity_id
_entity_poly.type
_entity_poly.pdbx_seq_one_letter_code
_entity_poly.pdbx_strand_id
1 'polypeptide(L)'
;LDDLERLVQFSPVGPAYNNAALQALFAKLEAPADTEGKGLLVLATTSQREAMEQLGLLDAFDATLTVPPLQTQNMLEVMHEMRCFNAGDAREAAALLGGEVPIKRLLQLLAHCAHRCGLSLGEMRASDKAITLCTFRSVLATLSAMGPQKSSSHGARAASA
;
A
#
# COMPACT_ATOMS: atom_id res chain seq x y z
N LEU A 1 -6.52 -9.58 -9.94
CA LEU A 1 -6.51 -8.25 -10.59
C LEU A 1 -5.88 -7.29 -9.62
N ASP A 2 -4.72 -6.74 -9.93
CA ASP A 2 -4.05 -5.81 -9.01
C ASP A 2 -4.24 -4.37 -9.49
N ASP A 3 -4.49 -3.45 -8.56
CA ASP A 3 -4.54 -2.01 -8.79
C ASP A 3 -5.58 -1.63 -9.88
N LEU A 4 -6.86 -1.89 -9.59
CA LEU A 4 -7.98 -1.74 -10.53
C LEU A 4 -7.98 -0.37 -11.24
N GLU A 5 -7.70 0.71 -10.51
CA GLU A 5 -7.60 2.06 -11.06
C GLU A 5 -6.58 2.16 -12.20
N ARG A 6 -5.47 1.41 -12.16
CA ARG A 6 -4.50 1.37 -13.26
C ARG A 6 -4.97 0.52 -14.43
N LEU A 7 -5.68 -0.58 -14.16
CA LEU A 7 -6.25 -1.43 -15.21
C LEU A 7 -7.27 -0.67 -16.06
N VAL A 8 -8.14 0.11 -15.41
CA VAL A 8 -9.13 0.95 -16.10
C VAL A 8 -8.58 2.33 -16.48
N GLN A 9 -7.30 2.60 -16.23
CA GLN A 9 -6.64 3.88 -16.50
C GLN A 9 -7.40 5.08 -15.91
N PHE A 10 -7.92 4.92 -14.71
CA PHE A 10 -8.62 5.97 -13.98
C PHE A 10 -7.64 7.09 -13.59
N SER A 11 -8.05 8.34 -13.83
CA SER A 11 -7.33 9.53 -13.40
C SER A 11 -8.21 10.40 -12.50
N PRO A 12 -7.70 10.94 -11.37
CA PRO A 12 -8.48 11.85 -10.52
C PRO A 12 -8.50 13.30 -11.05
N VAL A 13 -7.70 13.64 -12.06
CA VAL A 13 -7.59 15.02 -12.60
C VAL A 13 -8.78 15.37 -13.54
N GLY A 14 -9.61 14.38 -13.86
CA GLY A 14 -10.88 14.50 -14.59
C GLY A 14 -11.51 13.10 -14.78
N PRO A 15 -12.81 12.96 -15.12
CA PRO A 15 -13.49 11.66 -15.20
C PRO A 15 -13.08 10.87 -16.45
N ALA A 16 -11.80 10.61 -16.60
CA ALA A 16 -11.22 9.85 -17.69
C ALA A 16 -10.88 8.45 -17.20
N TYR A 17 -11.42 7.45 -17.90
CA TYR A 17 -11.10 6.05 -17.74
C TYR A 17 -11.21 5.36 -19.11
N ASN A 18 -10.51 4.24 -19.25
CA ASN A 18 -10.58 3.42 -20.43
C ASN A 18 -11.84 2.55 -20.39
N ASN A 19 -12.91 3.04 -21.02
CA ASN A 19 -14.19 2.32 -21.07
C ASN A 19 -14.06 0.95 -21.75
N ALA A 20 -13.23 0.79 -22.78
CA ALA A 20 -13.04 -0.50 -23.41
C ALA A 20 -12.44 -1.54 -22.44
N ALA A 21 -11.49 -1.13 -21.60
CA ALA A 21 -10.94 -1.99 -20.55
C ALA A 21 -11.98 -2.30 -19.47
N LEU A 22 -12.78 -1.30 -19.06
CA LEU A 22 -13.85 -1.48 -18.07
C LEU A 22 -14.91 -2.48 -18.56
N GLN A 23 -15.41 -2.33 -19.79
CA GLN A 23 -16.39 -3.24 -20.38
C GLN A 23 -15.83 -4.66 -20.54
N ALA A 24 -14.56 -4.78 -20.95
CA ALA A 24 -13.91 -6.08 -21.05
C ALA A 24 -13.77 -6.77 -19.67
N LEU A 25 -13.54 -6.00 -18.60
CA LEU A 25 -13.53 -6.53 -17.24
C LEU A 25 -14.91 -7.03 -16.82
N PHE A 26 -15.97 -6.24 -17.00
CA PHE A 26 -17.34 -6.68 -16.69
C PHE A 26 -17.71 -7.97 -17.42
N ALA A 27 -17.48 -8.02 -18.73
CA ALA A 27 -17.76 -9.21 -19.53
C ALA A 27 -17.00 -10.46 -19.06
N LYS A 28 -15.84 -10.30 -18.41
CA LYS A 28 -15.03 -11.42 -17.87
C LYS A 28 -15.40 -11.78 -16.44
N LEU A 29 -15.83 -10.82 -15.62
CA LEU A 29 -16.23 -11.04 -14.24
C LEU A 29 -17.63 -11.66 -14.14
N GLU A 30 -18.54 -11.26 -15.04
CA GLU A 30 -19.90 -11.79 -15.11
C GLU A 30 -19.98 -13.11 -15.87
N ALA A 31 -18.95 -13.45 -16.66
CA ALA A 31 -18.92 -14.70 -17.39
C ALA A 31 -18.87 -15.89 -16.42
N PRO A 32 -19.74 -16.90 -16.59
CA PRO A 32 -19.66 -18.12 -15.81
C PRO A 32 -18.30 -18.79 -16.04
N ALA A 33 -17.82 -19.52 -15.04
CA ALA A 33 -16.58 -20.27 -15.16
C ALA A 33 -16.72 -21.29 -16.31
N ASP A 34 -15.99 -21.06 -17.41
CA ASP A 34 -16.08 -21.82 -18.67
C ASP A 34 -15.64 -23.30 -18.55
N THR A 35 -15.17 -23.76 -17.39
CA THR A 35 -14.71 -25.14 -17.21
C THR A 35 -15.59 -25.90 -16.24
N GLU A 36 -16.36 -26.86 -16.77
CA GLU A 36 -17.14 -27.78 -15.97
C GLU A 36 -16.28 -28.41 -14.86
N GLY A 37 -16.75 -28.30 -13.61
CA GLY A 37 -16.07 -28.87 -12.45
C GLY A 37 -14.88 -28.08 -11.90
N LYS A 38 -14.60 -26.85 -12.36
CA LYS A 38 -13.56 -25.98 -11.77
C LYS A 38 -14.15 -24.70 -11.19
N GLY A 39 -13.81 -24.40 -9.94
CA GLY A 39 -14.09 -23.11 -9.32
C GLY A 39 -13.07 -22.05 -9.74
N LEU A 40 -13.54 -20.83 -10.01
CA LEU A 40 -12.71 -19.66 -10.26
C LEU A 40 -12.85 -18.68 -9.08
N LEU A 41 -11.73 -18.30 -8.46
CA LEU A 41 -11.69 -17.23 -7.47
C LEU A 41 -10.96 -16.04 -8.06
N VAL A 42 -11.63 -14.88 -8.13
CA VAL A 42 -11.03 -13.63 -8.57
C VAL A 42 -10.82 -12.72 -7.36
N LEU A 43 -9.56 -12.36 -7.10
CA LEU A 43 -9.20 -11.34 -6.11
C LEU A 43 -8.85 -10.04 -6.83
N ALA A 44 -9.40 -8.93 -6.35
CA ALA A 44 -9.10 -7.59 -6.85
C ALA A 44 -8.60 -6.67 -5.74
N THR A 45 -7.67 -5.77 -6.06
CA THR A 45 -7.18 -4.74 -5.14
C THR A 45 -7.44 -3.34 -5.72
N THR A 46 -7.81 -2.40 -4.86
CA THR A 46 -7.92 -0.99 -5.22
C THR A 46 -7.54 -0.12 -4.04
N SER A 47 -6.91 1.02 -4.32
CA SER A 47 -6.70 2.07 -3.32
C SER A 47 -7.77 3.16 -3.42
N GLN A 48 -8.67 3.09 -4.41
CA GLN A 48 -9.68 4.11 -4.72
C GLN A 48 -11.09 3.49 -4.77
N ARG A 49 -11.51 2.92 -3.63
CA ARG A 49 -12.81 2.23 -3.51
C ARG A 49 -13.98 3.07 -4.03
N GLU A 50 -14.10 4.33 -3.60
CA GLU A 50 -15.20 5.21 -4.01
C GLU A 50 -15.25 5.44 -5.52
N ALA A 51 -14.09 5.54 -6.18
CA ALA A 51 -14.03 5.66 -7.64
C ALA A 51 -14.49 4.36 -8.33
N MET A 52 -14.09 3.20 -7.81
CA MET A 52 -14.53 1.91 -8.36
C MET A 52 -16.03 1.66 -8.14
N GLU A 53 -16.59 2.17 -7.05
CA GLU A 53 -18.03 2.17 -6.78
C GLU A 53 -18.78 3.04 -7.78
N GLN A 54 -18.29 4.25 -8.07
CA GLN A 54 -18.88 5.14 -9.08
C GLN A 54 -18.84 4.55 -10.50
N LEU A 55 -17.86 3.70 -10.80
CA LEU A 55 -17.77 2.97 -12.07
C LEU A 55 -18.65 1.70 -12.10
N GLY A 56 -19.36 1.38 -11.01
CA GLY A 56 -20.17 0.16 -10.87
C GLY A 56 -19.35 -1.13 -10.75
N LEU A 57 -18.02 -1.04 -10.64
CA LEU A 57 -17.14 -2.20 -10.71
C LEU A 57 -17.19 -3.05 -9.44
N LEU A 58 -17.59 -2.45 -8.31
CA LEU A 58 -17.75 -3.20 -7.05
C LEU A 58 -18.93 -4.19 -7.10
N ASP A 59 -19.98 -3.89 -7.88
CA ASP A 59 -21.17 -4.75 -8.01
C ASP A 59 -20.87 -6.05 -8.76
N ALA A 60 -19.76 -6.11 -9.51
CA ALA A 60 -19.30 -7.31 -10.19
C ALA A 60 -18.57 -8.31 -9.28
N PHE A 61 -18.36 -7.98 -7.99
CA PHE A 61 -17.70 -8.85 -7.02
C PHE A 61 -18.66 -9.28 -5.91
N ASP A 62 -18.58 -10.55 -5.51
CA ASP A 62 -19.46 -11.10 -4.46
C ASP A 62 -19.21 -10.53 -3.07
N ALA A 63 -17.98 -10.08 -2.80
CA ALA A 63 -17.57 -9.59 -1.49
C ALA A 63 -16.48 -8.52 -1.59
N THR A 64 -16.54 -7.55 -0.68
CA THR A 64 -15.51 -6.52 -0.51
C THR A 64 -14.92 -6.61 0.89
N LEU A 65 -13.59 -6.69 0.98
CA LEU A 65 -12.85 -6.68 2.24
C LEU A 65 -12.10 -5.35 2.40
N THR A 66 -12.39 -4.61 3.47
CA THR A 66 -11.66 -3.38 3.78
C THR A 66 -10.40 -3.71 4.59
N VAL A 67 -9.25 -3.21 4.14
CA VAL A 67 -7.96 -3.33 4.86
C VAL A 67 -7.67 -2.00 5.57
N PRO A 68 -7.91 -1.90 6.89
CA PRO A 68 -7.67 -0.66 7.61
C PRO A 68 -6.16 -0.39 7.81
N PRO A 69 -5.77 0.87 8.00
CA PRO A 69 -4.43 1.21 8.47
C PRO A 69 -4.15 0.62 9.86
N LEU A 70 -2.87 0.50 10.20
CA LEU A 70 -2.45 -0.06 11.49
C LEU A 70 -2.75 0.92 12.62
N GLN A 71 -3.37 0.40 13.68
CA GLN A 71 -3.47 1.07 14.97
C GLN A 71 -2.18 0.89 15.77
N THR A 72 -2.01 1.64 16.86
CA THR A 72 -0.82 1.55 17.72
C THR A 72 -0.49 0.12 18.15
N GLN A 73 -1.50 -0.67 18.54
CA GLN A 73 -1.28 -2.06 18.94
C GLN A 73 -0.75 -2.93 17.78
N ASN A 74 -1.31 -2.78 16.58
CA ASN A 74 -0.86 -3.54 15.40
C ASN A 74 0.52 -3.09 14.94
N MET A 75 0.87 -1.80 15.09
CA MET A 75 2.22 -1.30 14.82
C MET A 75 3.25 -2.00 15.71
N LEU A 76 2.95 -2.19 17.01
CA LEU A 76 3.83 -2.89 17.94
C LEU A 76 4.00 -4.36 17.57
N GLU A 77 2.91 -5.05 17.19
CA GLU A 77 2.96 -6.43 16.71
C GLU A 77 3.84 -6.57 15.47
N VAL A 78 3.71 -5.66 14.51
CA VAL A 78 4.57 -5.62 13.32
C VAL A 78 6.03 -5.36 13.69
N MET A 79 6.31 -4.36 14.52
CA MET A 79 7.69 -4.06 14.96
C MET A 79 8.32 -5.23 15.73
N HIS A 80 7.53 -5.92 16.54
CA HIS A 80 7.96 -7.12 17.27
C HIS A 80 8.30 -8.27 16.31
N GLU A 81 7.43 -8.57 15.35
CA GLU A 81 7.66 -9.63 14.36
C GLU A 81 8.90 -9.35 13.48
N MET A 82 9.14 -8.07 13.19
CA MET A 82 10.31 -7.63 12.43
C MET A 82 11.62 -7.66 13.23
N ARG A 83 11.55 -7.87 14.57
CA ARG A 83 12.71 -7.88 15.49
C ARG A 83 13.64 -6.69 15.31
N CYS A 84 13.05 -5.53 15.01
CA CYS A 84 13.78 -4.35 14.57
C CYS A 84 14.08 -3.35 15.70
N PHE A 85 13.45 -3.52 16.87
CA PHE A 85 13.58 -2.64 18.03
C PHE A 85 13.80 -3.45 19.30
N ASN A 86 14.41 -2.80 20.30
CA ASN A 86 14.33 -3.26 21.69
C ASN A 86 12.91 -3.03 22.24
N ALA A 87 12.51 -3.81 23.25
CA ALA A 87 11.15 -3.77 23.81
C ALA A 87 10.69 -2.37 24.28
N GLY A 88 11.62 -1.55 24.80
CA GLY A 88 11.32 -0.16 25.21
C GLY A 88 11.18 0.81 24.03
N ASP A 89 12.06 0.67 23.03
CA ASP A 89 12.14 1.58 21.90
C ASP A 89 10.94 1.45 20.94
N ALA A 90 10.40 0.23 20.78
CA ALA A 90 9.25 -0.01 19.91
C ALA A 90 8.00 0.79 20.35
N ARG A 91 7.76 0.87 21.67
CA ARG A 91 6.60 1.58 22.22
C ARG A 91 6.70 3.09 21.99
N GLU A 92 7.87 3.66 22.23
CA GLU A 92 8.09 5.09 21.99
C GLU A 92 8.07 5.40 20.49
N ALA A 93 8.65 4.55 19.64
CA ALA A 93 8.59 4.70 18.19
C ALA A 93 7.14 4.70 17.65
N ALA A 94 6.28 3.80 18.15
CA ALA A 94 4.86 3.78 17.80
C ALA A 94 4.12 5.04 18.29
N ALA A 95 4.45 5.53 19.49
CA ALA A 95 3.89 6.77 20.03
C ALA A 95 4.31 8.00 19.20
N LEU A 96 5.54 8.03 18.68
CA LEU A 96 6.05 9.11 17.82
C LEU A 96 5.36 9.18 16.46
N LEU A 97 4.89 8.05 15.92
CA LEU A 97 4.14 8.04 14.67
C LEU A 97 2.76 8.68 14.85
N GLY A 98 2.07 8.34 15.95
CA GLY A 98 0.76 8.87 16.28
C GLY A 98 -0.35 8.44 15.31
N GLY A 99 -1.52 8.09 15.85
CA GLY A 99 -2.69 7.75 15.03
C GLY A 99 -2.51 6.49 14.18
N GLU A 100 -3.18 6.48 13.02
CA GLU A 100 -3.25 5.35 12.11
C GLU A 100 -2.17 5.42 11.02
N VAL A 101 -1.47 4.31 10.77
CA VAL A 101 -0.38 4.26 9.78
C VAL A 101 -0.56 3.08 8.83
N PRO A 102 -0.57 3.30 7.51
CA PRO A 102 -0.57 2.18 6.54
C PRO A 102 0.67 1.30 6.71
N ILE A 103 0.51 -0.02 6.67
CA ILE A 103 1.61 -0.98 6.86
C ILE A 103 2.80 -0.72 5.93
N LYS A 104 2.53 -0.37 4.67
CA LYS A 104 3.57 -0.03 3.69
C LYS A 104 4.43 1.15 4.15
N ARG A 105 3.81 2.18 4.74
CA ARG A 105 4.53 3.34 5.27
C ARG A 105 5.41 2.95 6.45
N LEU A 106 4.89 2.16 7.38
CA LEU A 106 5.67 1.64 8.51
C LEU A 106 6.88 0.84 8.02
N LEU A 107 6.67 -0.15 7.15
CA LEU A 107 7.76 -0.97 6.61
C LEU A 107 8.80 -0.16 5.86
N GLN A 108 8.37 0.85 5.09
CA GLN A 108 9.28 1.79 4.45
C GLN A 108 10.12 2.55 5.48
N LEU A 109 9.52 3.09 6.55
CA LEU A 109 10.27 3.79 7.60
C LEU A 109 11.31 2.88 8.25
N LEU A 110 10.93 1.64 8.58
CA LEU A 110 11.85 0.65 9.13
C LEU A 110 12.98 0.30 8.15
N ALA A 111 12.67 0.15 6.86
CA ALA A 111 13.67 -0.10 5.83
C ALA A 111 14.69 1.06 5.70
N HIS A 112 14.24 2.31 5.77
CA HIS A 112 15.15 3.47 5.78
C HIS A 112 16.02 3.48 7.03
N CYS A 113 15.46 3.14 8.20
CA CYS A 113 16.24 3.03 9.43
C CYS A 113 17.28 1.91 9.34
N ALA A 114 16.90 0.73 8.88
CA ALA A 114 17.80 -0.39 8.64
C ALA A 114 18.95 0.00 7.71
N HIS A 115 18.63 0.71 6.62
CA HIS A 115 19.63 1.17 5.66
C HIS A 115 20.65 2.13 6.29
N ARG A 116 20.22 3.02 7.21
CA ARG A 116 21.14 3.87 7.98
C ARG A 116 22.02 3.09 8.97
N CYS A 117 21.56 1.92 9.40
CA CYS A 117 22.37 0.96 10.17
C CYS A 117 23.28 0.08 9.29
N GLY A 118 23.27 0.29 7.97
CA GLY A 118 24.07 -0.48 7.00
C GLY A 118 23.52 -1.87 6.70
N LEU A 119 22.24 -2.12 6.99
CA LEU A 119 21.59 -3.42 6.80
C LEU A 119 20.31 -3.26 5.97
N SER A 120 19.91 -4.33 5.29
CA SER A 120 18.53 -4.46 4.82
C SER A 120 17.59 -4.85 5.96
N LEU A 121 16.29 -4.62 5.77
CA LEU A 121 15.28 -4.98 6.77
C LEU A 121 15.26 -6.49 7.08
N GLY A 122 15.55 -7.33 6.08
CA GLY A 122 15.65 -8.79 6.26
C GLY A 122 16.89 -9.21 7.04
N GLU A 123 18.05 -8.60 6.76
CA GLU A 123 19.29 -8.86 7.50
C GLU A 123 19.18 -8.38 8.95
N MET A 124 18.51 -7.26 9.18
CA MET A 124 18.31 -6.71 10.52
C MET A 124 17.45 -7.64 11.38
N ARG A 125 16.43 -8.28 10.80
CA ARG A 125 15.63 -9.31 11.48
C ARG A 125 16.46 -10.53 11.90
N ALA A 126 17.50 -10.86 11.13
CA ALA A 126 18.40 -11.99 11.40
C ALA A 126 19.63 -11.61 12.24
N SER A 127 19.85 -10.31 12.46
CA SER A 127 20.97 -9.77 13.22
C SER A 127 20.56 -9.45 14.65
N ASP A 128 21.54 -9.23 15.53
CA ASP A 128 21.33 -8.73 16.90
C ASP A 128 21.32 -7.19 16.97
N LYS A 129 21.35 -6.53 15.81
CA LYS A 129 21.31 -5.06 15.72
C LYS A 129 19.87 -4.54 15.77
N ALA A 130 19.60 -3.63 16.70
CA ALA A 130 18.33 -2.94 16.82
C ALA A 130 18.38 -1.50 16.26
N ILE A 131 17.26 -1.04 15.70
CA ILE A 131 17.03 0.38 15.40
C ILE A 131 16.92 1.12 16.72
N THR A 132 17.74 2.15 16.89
CA THR A 132 17.64 3.08 18.02
C THR A 132 16.61 4.17 17.77
N LEU A 133 16.00 4.68 18.84
CA LEU A 133 15.06 5.81 18.77
C LEU A 133 15.66 7.06 18.11
N CYS A 134 16.97 7.31 18.30
CA CYS A 134 17.64 8.45 17.66
C CYS A 134 17.67 8.30 16.12
N THR A 135 17.94 7.09 15.63
CA THR A 135 17.93 6.79 14.18
C THR A 135 16.52 6.96 13.62
N PHE A 136 15.53 6.39 14.32
CA PHE A 136 14.13 6.48 13.93
C PHE A 136 13.63 7.93 13.86
N ARG A 137 13.89 8.72 14.92
CA ARG A 137 13.52 10.14 14.97
C ARG A 137 14.17 10.95 13.85
N SER A 138 15.44 10.67 13.55
CA SER A 138 16.15 11.33 12.46
C SER A 138 15.55 11.00 11.09
N VAL A 139 15.22 9.73 10.82
CA VAL A 139 14.56 9.31 9.57
C VAL A 139 13.16 9.93 9.45
N LEU A 140 12.40 9.93 10.54
CA LEU A 140 11.07 10.55 10.58
C LEU A 140 11.15 12.04 10.28
N ALA A 141 12.10 12.77 10.86
CA ALA A 141 12.32 14.19 10.57
C ALA A 141 12.69 14.45 9.10
N THR A 142 13.58 13.63 8.53
CA THR A 142 13.97 13.74 7.11
C THR A 142 12.76 13.54 6.19
N LEU A 143 11.93 12.53 6.45
CA LEU A 143 10.80 12.21 5.59
C LEU A 143 9.62 13.16 5.77
N SER A 144 9.44 13.74 6.96
CA SER A 144 8.47 14.83 7.18
C SER A 144 8.91 16.12 6.49
N ALA A 145 10.21 16.40 6.43
CA ALA A 145 10.76 17.55 5.69
C ALA A 145 10.64 17.38 4.16
N MET A 146 10.57 16.14 3.66
CA MET A 146 10.40 15.84 2.23
C MET A 146 8.96 16.04 1.71
N GLY A 147 8.01 16.37 2.59
CA GLY A 147 6.59 16.51 2.25
C GLY A 147 5.95 15.22 1.72
N PRO A 148 4.60 15.16 1.59
CA PRO A 148 3.96 14.04 0.93
C PRO A 148 4.38 14.04 -0.54
N GLN A 149 5.27 13.13 -0.91
CA GLN A 149 5.49 12.75 -2.29
C GLN A 149 4.18 12.11 -2.78
N LYS A 150 3.26 12.92 -3.31
CA LYS A 150 2.28 12.42 -4.28
C LYS A 150 3.11 11.69 -5.33
N SER A 151 2.84 10.41 -5.54
CA SER A 151 3.37 9.66 -6.66
C SER A 151 3.03 10.41 -7.94
N SER A 152 3.93 11.29 -8.38
CA SER A 152 3.74 12.11 -9.57
C SER A 152 3.92 11.19 -10.76
N SER A 153 2.83 11.09 -11.52
CA SER A 153 2.79 10.65 -12.89
C SER A 153 3.99 11.19 -13.68
N HIS A 154 4.93 10.31 -14.01
CA HIS A 154 5.93 10.59 -15.04
C HIS A 154 5.31 10.25 -16.40
N GLY A 155 5.24 11.23 -17.30
CA GLY A 155 5.04 10.97 -18.72
C GLY A 155 4.13 11.92 -19.51
N ALA A 156 4.01 13.20 -19.17
CA ALA A 156 3.56 14.18 -20.15
C ALA A 156 4.70 14.42 -21.17
N ARG A 157 4.66 13.71 -22.30
CA ARG A 157 5.34 14.16 -23.51
C ARG A 157 4.31 14.83 -24.40
N ALA A 158 4.42 16.15 -24.49
CA ALA A 158 3.73 16.97 -25.47
C ALA A 158 4.04 16.46 -26.89
N ALA A 159 2.99 16.15 -27.64
CA ALA A 159 3.03 16.16 -29.10
C ALA A 159 2.23 17.38 -29.54
N SER A 160 2.95 18.43 -29.92
CA SER A 160 2.42 19.61 -30.60
C SER A 160 2.72 19.48 -32.10
N ALA A 161 1.66 19.64 -32.90
CA ALA A 161 1.60 19.95 -34.34
C ALA A 161 2.35 19.03 -35.32
#